data_AF-A0A7Y2F3M1-F1
#
_entry.id   AF-A0A7Y2F3M1-F1
#
_cell.length_a   1.000
_cell.length_b   1.000
_cell.length_c   1.000
_cell.angle_alpha   90.00
_cell.angle_beta   90.00
_cell.angle_gamma   90.00
#
_symmetry.space_group_name_H-M   'P 1'
#
loop_
_entity.id
_entity.type
_entity.pdbx_description
1 polymer ?
#
loop_
_entity_poly.entity_id
_entity_poly.type
_entity_poly.pdbx_seq_one_letter_code
_entity_poly.pdbx_strand_id
1 'polypeptide(L)'
;MESLTMDNSNMESAMNPQMIRAKKLLLVIGIVGIIMFFAGLTSMHIVSRGAAAYWVNITMPTAFWWSTVLIILSSITLIGAVKAVKQGKKKLLNGLLILSLALGLAFVQSQVTGWSDMADKGLHLRGGFLENLKGEYGKDYYITTQEGLRVEYKNGHYYDPADPMGEKIIDEEIGTFRNPAARNLITLTGLHALHVLGGILWLVYLVVLGLMGRLTPAKSLNVTQGATYWHFVDILWVYLLLFLYFIH
;
A
#
# COMPACT_ATOMS: atom_id res chain seq x y z
N MET A 1 35.79 -43.61 -28.87
CA MET A 1 35.40 -43.10 -27.53
C MET A 1 35.46 -41.58 -27.59
N GLU A 2 34.40 -40.95 -28.09
CA GLU A 2 34.28 -39.50 -28.11
C GLU A 2 33.12 -39.19 -27.17
N SER A 3 33.47 -39.01 -25.90
CA SER A 3 32.52 -38.85 -24.80
C SER A 3 31.90 -37.45 -24.86
N LEU A 4 30.61 -37.41 -25.19
CA LEU A 4 29.56 -36.73 -24.43
C LEU A 4 30.03 -35.67 -23.42
N THR A 5 30.61 -34.59 -23.92
CA THR A 5 30.65 -33.31 -23.21
C THR A 5 29.75 -32.36 -23.98
N MET A 6 28.46 -32.68 -23.97
CA MET A 6 27.42 -31.69 -24.24
C MET A 6 27.61 -30.60 -23.19
N ASP A 7 28.23 -29.51 -23.63
CA ASP A 7 28.47 -28.29 -22.88
C ASP A 7 27.15 -27.76 -22.31
N ASN A 8 26.95 -28.05 -21.03
CA ASN A 8 25.74 -27.70 -20.27
C ASN A 8 25.56 -26.18 -20.11
N SER A 9 26.56 -25.38 -20.51
CA SER A 9 26.48 -23.92 -20.49
C SER A 9 25.54 -23.35 -21.57
N ASN A 10 25.27 -24.12 -22.63
CA ASN A 10 24.37 -23.71 -23.71
C ASN A 10 22.90 -24.08 -23.47
N MET A 11 22.62 -24.94 -22.49
CA MET A 11 21.25 -25.36 -22.17
C MET A 11 20.57 -24.43 -21.14
N GLU A 12 21.36 -23.67 -20.37
CA GLU A 12 20.88 -22.71 -19.36
C GLU A 12 20.60 -21.30 -19.93
N SER A 13 21.06 -20.99 -21.15
CA SER A 13 21.21 -19.58 -21.59
C SER A 13 20.04 -19.01 -22.40
N ALA A 14 19.10 -19.83 -22.88
CA ALA A 14 17.89 -19.37 -23.55
C ALA A 14 16.66 -19.96 -22.87
N MET A 15 16.02 -19.19 -21.99
CA MET A 15 14.68 -19.54 -21.48
C MET A 15 13.76 -19.83 -22.68
N ASN A 16 13.18 -21.04 -22.75
CA ASN A 16 12.24 -21.43 -23.81
C ASN A 16 11.12 -20.36 -23.95
N PRO A 17 10.79 -19.89 -25.17
CA PRO A 17 9.70 -18.93 -25.40
C PRO A 17 8.38 -19.27 -24.68
N GLN A 18 8.05 -20.56 -24.56
CA GLN A 18 6.88 -21.04 -23.81
C GLN A 18 7.00 -20.72 -22.32
N MET A 19 8.17 -20.93 -21.71
CA MET A 19 8.44 -20.61 -20.31
C MET A 19 8.36 -19.10 -20.03
N ILE A 20 8.83 -18.26 -20.97
CA ILE A 20 8.70 -16.79 -20.86
C ILE A 20 7.23 -16.38 -20.84
N ARG A 21 6.43 -16.94 -21.76
CA ARG A 21 4.98 -16.68 -21.82
C ARG A 21 4.29 -17.15 -20.54
N ALA A 22 4.59 -18.35 -20.06
CA ALA A 22 4.05 -18.90 -18.83
C ALA A 22 4.33 -18.01 -17.62
N LYS A 23 5.59 -17.56 -17.41
CA LYS A 23 5.93 -16.67 -16.30
C LYS A 23 5.23 -15.31 -16.37
N LYS A 24 5.09 -14.74 -17.57
CA LYS A 24 4.33 -13.49 -17.76
C LYS A 24 2.84 -13.68 -17.47
N LEU A 25 2.26 -14.79 -17.93
CA LEU A 25 0.87 -15.13 -17.68
C LEU A 25 0.60 -15.31 -16.19
N LEU A 26 1.45 -16.05 -15.47
CA LEU A 26 1.33 -16.22 -14.02
C LEU A 26 1.37 -14.88 -13.27
N LEU A 27 2.24 -13.96 -13.68
CA LEU A 27 2.30 -12.62 -13.11
C LEU A 27 0.97 -11.87 -13.32
N VAL A 28 0.41 -11.91 -14.54
CA VAL A 28 -0.86 -11.25 -14.85
C VAL A 28 -2.03 -11.85 -14.09
N ILE A 29 -2.13 -13.18 -14.03
CA ILE A 29 -3.17 -13.87 -13.25
C ILE A 29 -3.06 -13.47 -11.77
N GLY A 30 -1.84 -13.42 -11.22
CA GLY A 30 -1.60 -12.95 -9.85
C GLY A 30 -2.07 -11.51 -9.64
N ILE A 31 -1.71 -10.59 -10.54
CA ILE A 31 -2.13 -9.18 -10.49
C ILE A 31 -3.66 -9.05 -10.52
N VAL A 32 -4.34 -9.74 -11.45
CA VAL A 32 -5.80 -9.72 -11.54
C VAL A 32 -6.44 -10.27 -10.27
N GLY A 33 -5.89 -11.36 -9.71
CA GLY A 33 -6.35 -11.91 -8.44
C GLY A 33 -6.25 -10.92 -7.29
N ILE A 34 -5.12 -10.19 -7.19
CA ILE A 34 -4.94 -9.15 -6.17
C ILE A 34 -5.94 -8.01 -6.38
N ILE A 35 -6.14 -7.54 -7.62
CA ILE A 35 -7.13 -6.50 -7.92
C ILE A 35 -8.53 -6.92 -7.46
N MET A 36 -8.96 -8.13 -7.78
CA MET A 36 -10.27 -8.64 -7.39
C MET A 36 -10.41 -8.76 -5.87
N PHE A 37 -9.35 -9.20 -5.18
CA PHE A 37 -9.35 -9.33 -3.72
C PHE A 37 -9.46 -7.97 -3.03
N PHE A 38 -8.69 -6.97 -3.48
CA PHE A 38 -8.78 -5.61 -2.97
C PHE A 38 -10.16 -4.99 -3.26
N ALA A 39 -10.70 -5.16 -4.47
CA ALA A 39 -12.04 -4.68 -4.82
C ALA A 39 -13.15 -5.29 -3.93
N GLY A 40 -13.02 -6.57 -3.57
CA GLY A 40 -13.92 -7.23 -2.62
C GLY A 40 -13.84 -6.62 -1.23
N LEU A 41 -12.63 -6.38 -0.72
CA LEU A 41 -12.41 -5.78 0.60
C LEU A 41 -12.82 -4.31 0.68
N THR A 42 -12.63 -3.52 -0.39
CA THR A 42 -13.13 -2.14 -0.46
C THR A 42 -14.65 -2.10 -0.51
N SER A 43 -15.29 -3.03 -1.22
CA SER A 43 -16.75 -3.18 -1.23
C SER A 43 -17.27 -3.53 0.16
N MET A 44 -16.61 -4.48 0.84
CA MET A 44 -16.92 -4.84 2.23
C MET A 44 -16.78 -3.64 3.17
N HIS A 45 -15.75 -2.79 2.98
CA HIS A 45 -15.58 -1.56 3.77
C HIS A 45 -16.72 -0.58 3.53
N ILE A 46 -17.08 -0.29 2.26
CA ILE A 46 -18.18 0.63 1.93
C ILE A 46 -19.51 0.13 2.51
N VAL A 47 -19.84 -1.15 2.35
CA VAL A 47 -21.09 -1.72 2.87
C VAL A 47 -21.09 -1.71 4.40
N SER A 48 -19.97 -2.04 5.04
CA SER A 48 -19.84 -1.92 6.50
C SER A 48 -19.95 -0.46 6.97
N ARG A 49 -19.59 0.51 6.09
CA ARG A 49 -19.80 1.94 6.30
C ARG A 49 -21.24 2.42 6.15
N GLY A 50 -22.10 1.70 5.43
CA GLY A 50 -23.52 2.03 5.39
C GLY A 50 -24.26 1.62 6.66
N ALA A 51 -23.74 0.63 7.38
CA ALA A 51 -24.45 -0.07 8.45
C ALA A 51 -24.10 0.40 9.87
N ALA A 52 -23.12 1.29 10.05
CA ALA A 52 -22.71 1.72 11.38
C ALA A 52 -23.30 3.10 11.75
N ALA A 53 -23.64 3.23 13.04
CA ALA A 53 -24.34 4.39 13.61
C ALA A 53 -23.46 5.64 13.66
N TYR A 54 -22.14 5.49 13.83
CA TYR A 54 -21.19 6.60 13.97
C TYR A 54 -19.95 6.41 13.10
N TRP A 55 -19.44 7.53 12.58
CA TRP A 55 -18.27 7.61 11.72
C TRP A 55 -17.26 8.60 12.26
N VAL A 56 -16.00 8.18 12.35
CA VAL A 56 -14.90 9.09 12.65
C VAL A 56 -14.20 9.44 11.36
N ASN A 57 -14.29 10.72 10.99
CA ASN A 57 -13.59 11.28 9.86
C ASN A 57 -12.27 11.83 10.38
N ILE A 58 -11.17 11.34 9.84
CA ILE A 58 -9.82 11.71 10.26
C ILE A 58 -9.20 12.45 9.10
N THR A 59 -8.67 13.64 9.35
CA THR A 59 -7.98 14.39 8.31
C THR A 59 -6.73 13.64 7.86
N MET A 60 -6.56 13.47 6.55
CA MET A 60 -5.46 12.70 6.01
C MET A 60 -4.08 13.31 6.36
N PRO A 61 -3.17 12.54 6.98
CA PRO A 61 -1.81 12.98 7.26
C PRO A 61 -1.07 13.42 6.00
N THR A 62 -0.30 14.52 6.12
CA THR A 62 0.52 15.03 5.01
C THR A 62 1.57 14.03 4.52
N ALA A 63 1.95 13.08 5.39
CA ALA A 63 2.88 11.99 5.07
C ALA A 63 2.43 11.14 3.86
N PHE A 64 1.12 10.91 3.67
CA PHE A 64 0.63 10.11 2.54
C PHE A 64 0.72 10.82 1.18
N TRP A 65 0.71 12.15 1.18
CA TRP A 65 0.95 12.92 -0.06
C TRP A 65 2.41 12.83 -0.47
N TRP A 66 3.34 12.95 0.48
CA TRP A 66 4.76 12.75 0.24
C TRP A 66 5.09 11.32 -0.20
N SER A 67 4.42 10.31 0.38
CA SER A 67 4.60 8.92 -0.01
C SER A 67 4.25 8.69 -1.49
N THR A 68 3.23 9.37 -2.00
CA THR A 68 2.82 9.29 -3.40
C THR A 68 3.86 9.86 -4.35
N VAL A 69 4.49 10.98 -3.98
CA VAL A 69 5.60 11.54 -4.77
C VAL A 69 6.78 10.58 -4.79
N LEU A 70 7.15 10.03 -3.62
CA LEU A 70 8.26 9.08 -3.49
C LEU A 70 8.06 7.82 -4.33
N ILE A 71 6.85 7.26 -4.31
CA ILE A 71 6.57 6.01 -5.03
C ILE A 71 6.52 6.22 -6.54
N ILE A 72 5.98 7.35 -7.02
CA ILE A 72 6.00 7.71 -8.45
C ILE A 72 7.44 7.89 -8.94
N LEU A 73 8.28 8.56 -8.16
CA LEU A 73 9.70 8.72 -8.48
C LEU A 73 10.42 7.35 -8.54
N SER A 74 10.15 6.46 -7.58
CA SER A 74 10.67 5.08 -7.58
C SER A 74 10.24 4.31 -8.84
N SER A 75 8.99 4.50 -9.26
CA SER A 75 8.45 3.93 -10.50
C SER A 75 9.24 4.41 -11.71
N ILE A 76 9.47 5.71 -11.84
CA ILE A 76 10.22 6.29 -12.96
C ILE A 76 11.65 5.75 -13.00
N THR A 77 12.30 5.59 -11.85
CA THR A 77 13.67 5.05 -11.78
C THR A 77 13.74 3.59 -12.24
N LEU A 78 12.73 2.76 -11.94
CA LEU A 78 12.65 1.38 -12.41
C LEU A 78 12.41 1.25 -13.91
N ILE A 79 11.62 2.15 -14.51
CA ILE A 79 11.49 2.22 -15.98
C ILE A 79 12.86 2.46 -16.62
N GLY A 80 13.65 3.37 -16.03
CA GLY A 80 15.04 3.61 -16.40
C GLY A 80 15.91 2.36 -16.24
N ALA A 81 15.78 1.63 -15.13
CA ALA A 81 16.56 0.42 -14.85
C ALA A 81 16.30 -0.68 -15.89
N VAL A 82 15.03 -0.88 -16.29
CA VAL A 82 14.66 -1.83 -17.36
C VAL A 82 15.30 -1.45 -18.70
N LYS A 83 15.37 -0.15 -19.03
CA LYS A 83 16.07 0.33 -20.23
C LYS A 83 17.58 0.10 -20.12
N ALA A 84 18.18 0.39 -18.96
CA ALA A 84 19.61 0.25 -18.72
C ALA A 84 20.10 -1.21 -18.81
N VAL A 85 19.35 -2.18 -18.26
CA VAL A 85 19.72 -3.61 -18.36
C VAL A 85 19.65 -4.12 -19.81
N LYS A 86 18.67 -3.68 -20.59
CA LYS A 86 18.54 -4.05 -22.02
C LYS A 86 19.68 -3.47 -22.86
N GLN A 87 20.16 -2.29 -22.51
CA GLN A 87 21.31 -1.63 -23.16
C GLN A 87 22.67 -2.11 -22.61
N GLY A 88 22.71 -3.04 -21.63
CA GLY A 88 23.94 -3.51 -21.02
C GLY A 88 24.68 -2.47 -20.16
N LYS A 89 24.06 -1.32 -19.84
CA LYS A 89 24.66 -0.22 -19.07
C LYS A 89 24.69 -0.54 -17.57
N LYS A 90 25.61 -1.40 -17.13
CA LYS A 90 25.68 -1.93 -15.75
C LYS A 90 25.76 -0.85 -14.65
N LYS A 91 26.59 0.19 -14.82
CA LYS A 91 26.73 1.27 -13.82
C LYS A 91 25.42 2.03 -13.63
N LEU A 92 24.76 2.39 -14.73
CA LEU A 92 23.46 3.07 -14.70
C LEU A 92 22.36 2.18 -14.09
N LEU A 93 22.34 0.89 -14.46
CA LEU A 93 21.40 -0.09 -13.89
C LEU A 93 21.52 -0.14 -12.36
N ASN A 94 22.74 -0.33 -11.83
CA ASN A 94 22.95 -0.45 -10.39
C ASN A 94 22.59 0.84 -9.66
N GLY A 95 22.95 2.00 -10.21
CA GLY A 95 22.58 3.30 -9.65
C GLY A 95 21.06 3.49 -9.57
N LEU A 96 20.33 3.13 -10.64
CA LEU A 96 18.87 3.25 -10.68
C LEU A 96 18.17 2.25 -9.74
N LEU A 97 18.67 1.02 -9.62
CA LEU A 97 18.12 0.03 -8.68
C LEU A 97 18.33 0.45 -7.22
N ILE A 98 19.51 0.96 -6.87
CA ILE A 98 19.80 1.48 -5.52
C ILE A 98 18.91 2.69 -5.21
N LEU A 99 18.76 3.61 -6.16
CA LEU A 99 17.89 4.77 -5.99
C LEU A 99 16.42 4.34 -5.80
N SER A 100 15.94 3.37 -6.58
CA SER A 100 14.59 2.83 -6.44
C SER A 100 14.37 2.18 -5.08
N LEU A 101 15.36 1.42 -4.58
CA LEU A 101 15.30 0.83 -3.24
C LEU A 101 15.28 1.90 -2.15
N ALA A 102 16.11 2.93 -2.25
CA ALA A 102 16.13 4.04 -1.28
C ALA A 102 14.79 4.79 -1.25
N LEU A 103 14.22 5.08 -2.42
CA LEU A 103 12.89 5.69 -2.53
C LEU A 103 11.78 4.78 -1.98
N GLY A 104 11.86 3.47 -2.23
CA GLY A 104 10.95 2.48 -1.67
C GLY A 104 11.02 2.40 -0.13
N LEU A 105 12.21 2.49 0.46
CA LEU A 105 12.37 2.54 1.92
C LEU A 105 11.85 3.86 2.51
N ALA A 106 12.10 4.99 1.83
CA ALA A 106 11.53 6.28 2.21
C ALA A 106 9.99 6.27 2.15
N PHE A 107 9.42 5.59 1.14
CA PHE A 107 7.98 5.35 1.06
C PHE A 107 7.50 4.54 2.29
N VAL A 108 8.14 3.41 2.61
CA VAL A 108 7.77 2.62 3.81
C VAL A 108 7.83 3.46 5.08
N GLN A 109 8.85 4.29 5.26
CA GLN A 109 8.95 5.20 6.40
C GLN A 109 7.76 6.17 6.47
N SER A 110 7.40 6.80 5.34
CA SER A 110 6.25 7.70 5.29
C SER A 110 4.92 7.00 5.58
N GLN A 111 4.78 5.72 5.21
CA GLN A 111 3.62 4.90 5.58
C GLN A 111 3.55 4.70 7.09
N VAL A 112 4.65 4.28 7.71
CA VAL A 112 4.69 4.08 9.18
C VAL A 112 4.32 5.36 9.91
N THR A 113 4.85 6.52 9.48
CA THR A 113 4.50 7.82 10.08
C THR A 113 3.03 8.18 9.88
N GLY A 114 2.49 8.03 8.66
CA GLY A 114 1.09 8.33 8.38
C GLY A 114 0.12 7.44 9.17
N TRP A 115 0.39 6.13 9.23
CA TRP A 115 -0.41 5.18 10.00
C TRP A 115 -0.27 5.39 11.51
N SER A 116 0.90 5.81 12.00
CA SER A 116 1.08 6.18 13.41
C SER A 116 0.22 7.39 13.79
N ASP A 117 0.19 8.43 12.95
CA ASP A 117 -0.64 9.62 13.19
C ASP A 117 -2.14 9.28 13.19
N MET A 118 -2.59 8.41 12.28
CA MET A 118 -3.98 7.92 12.29
C MET A 118 -4.28 7.04 13.50
N ALA A 119 -3.32 6.23 13.94
CA ALA A 119 -3.46 5.40 15.13
C ALA A 119 -3.61 6.25 16.39
N ASP A 120 -2.82 7.32 16.54
CA ASP A 120 -2.96 8.26 17.65
C ASP A 120 -4.35 8.96 17.65
N LYS A 121 -4.97 9.12 16.48
CA LYS A 121 -6.32 9.66 16.27
C LYS A 121 -7.44 8.61 16.33
N GLY A 122 -7.18 7.41 16.87
CA GLY A 122 -8.20 6.40 17.17
C GLY A 122 -8.36 5.26 16.17
N LEU A 123 -7.60 5.25 15.07
CA LEU A 123 -7.53 4.09 14.17
C LEU A 123 -6.48 3.08 14.66
N HIS A 124 -6.68 2.53 15.86
CA HIS A 124 -5.79 1.52 16.40
C HIS A 124 -5.96 0.17 15.71
N LEU A 125 -4.84 -0.52 15.47
CA LEU A 125 -4.78 -1.89 14.94
C LEU A 125 -5.56 -2.92 15.79
N ARG A 126 -5.83 -2.62 17.08
CA ARG A 126 -6.32 -3.60 18.07
C ARG A 126 -7.79 -3.45 18.48
N GLY A 127 -8.51 -2.47 17.98
CA GLY A 127 -9.93 -2.32 18.31
C GLY A 127 -10.39 -0.91 18.06
N GLY A 128 -11.41 -0.75 17.21
CA GLY A 128 -12.08 0.51 16.92
C GLY A 128 -12.97 0.96 18.07
N PHE A 129 -12.41 1.02 19.28
CA PHE A 129 -12.95 1.76 20.42
C PHE A 129 -12.39 3.18 20.33
N LEU A 130 -13.27 4.17 20.46
CA LEU A 130 -12.91 5.58 20.45
C LEU A 130 -12.45 6.02 21.84
N GLU A 131 -11.50 5.30 22.41
CA GLU A 131 -10.99 5.52 23.75
C GLU A 131 -9.61 6.21 23.64
N ASN A 132 -9.43 7.35 24.34
CA ASN A 132 -8.18 8.12 24.37
C ASN A 132 -7.69 8.66 23.01
N LEU A 133 -8.58 9.29 22.24
CA LEU A 133 -8.22 10.00 21.00
C LEU A 133 -7.23 11.14 21.31
N LYS A 134 -6.07 11.15 20.64
CA LYS A 134 -5.12 12.28 20.69
C LYS A 134 -5.33 13.14 19.45
N GLY A 135 -5.85 14.35 19.63
CA GLY A 135 -6.06 15.33 18.55
C GLY A 135 -7.10 16.39 18.91
N GLU A 136 -7.14 17.49 18.17
CA GLU A 136 -8.15 18.54 18.33
C GLU A 136 -9.46 18.16 17.61
N TYR A 137 -10.54 17.96 18.37
CA TYR A 137 -11.87 17.72 17.78
C TYR A 137 -12.29 18.89 16.87
N GLY A 138 -12.76 18.57 15.67
CA GLY A 138 -13.14 19.55 14.64
C GLY A 138 -12.01 20.00 13.71
N LYS A 139 -10.74 19.68 14.04
CA LYS A 139 -9.57 19.98 13.21
C LYS A 139 -8.84 18.73 12.74
N ASP A 140 -8.54 17.81 13.65
CA ASP A 140 -7.82 16.57 13.35
C ASP A 140 -8.76 15.38 13.09
N TYR A 141 -9.91 15.38 13.78
CA TYR A 141 -10.97 14.41 13.57
C TYR A 141 -12.34 15.01 13.95
N TYR A 142 -13.41 14.49 13.34
CA TYR A 142 -14.78 14.79 13.75
C TYR A 142 -15.68 13.57 13.57
N ILE A 143 -16.74 13.48 14.38
CA ILE A 143 -17.65 12.35 14.37
C ILE A 143 -18.95 12.76 13.67
N THR A 144 -19.45 11.91 12.77
CA THR A 144 -20.75 12.07 12.13
C THR A 144 -21.65 10.88 12.43
N THR A 145 -22.94 11.14 12.64
CA THR A 145 -23.97 10.09 12.78
C THR A 145 -24.25 9.44 11.42
N GLN A 146 -25.02 8.34 11.43
CA GLN A 146 -25.51 7.68 10.21
C GLN A 146 -26.31 8.62 9.30
N GLU A 147 -26.96 9.62 9.87
CA GLU A 147 -27.73 10.65 9.16
C GLU A 147 -26.85 11.76 8.57
N GLY A 148 -25.53 11.72 8.80
CA GLY A 148 -24.57 12.71 8.32
C GLY A 148 -24.48 13.96 9.20
N LEU A 149 -25.18 14.00 10.34
CA LEU A 149 -25.11 15.10 11.30
C LEU A 149 -23.79 15.02 12.07
N ARG A 150 -23.11 16.15 12.22
CA ARG A 150 -21.88 16.24 13.01
C ARG A 150 -22.24 16.23 14.50
N VAL A 151 -21.64 15.30 15.24
CA VAL A 151 -21.75 15.25 16.69
C VAL A 151 -21.16 16.54 17.27
N GLU A 152 -21.80 17.12 18.27
CA GLU A 152 -21.24 18.29 18.95
C GLU A 152 -20.30 17.84 20.07
N TYR A 153 -19.12 18.43 20.17
CA TYR A 153 -18.19 18.20 21.27
C TYR A 153 -18.07 19.46 22.11
N LYS A 154 -18.55 19.42 23.36
CA LYS A 154 -18.56 20.55 24.29
C LYS A 154 -18.13 20.06 25.68
N ASN A 155 -17.32 20.83 26.39
CA ASN A 155 -16.93 20.54 27.78
C ASN A 155 -16.33 19.13 28.03
N GLY A 156 -15.71 18.51 27.03
CA GLY A 156 -15.14 17.16 27.15
C GLY A 156 -16.08 16.01 26.78
N HIS A 157 -17.35 16.31 26.48
CA HIS A 157 -18.41 15.33 26.21
C HIS A 157 -18.94 15.48 24.77
N TYR A 158 -19.31 14.35 24.18
CA TYR A 158 -20.01 14.26 22.90
C TYR A 158 -21.52 14.33 23.12
N TYR A 159 -22.22 15.14 22.33
CA TYR A 159 -23.66 15.35 22.42
C TYR A 159 -24.37 14.90 21.15
N ASP A 160 -25.56 14.33 21.33
CA ASP A 160 -26.42 13.89 20.23
C ASP A 160 -26.90 15.09 19.39
N PRO A 161 -26.56 15.17 18.09
CA PRO A 161 -26.96 16.30 17.26
C PRO A 161 -28.47 16.31 16.93
N ALA A 162 -29.19 15.22 17.21
CA ALA A 162 -30.64 15.16 17.04
C ALA A 162 -31.42 15.66 18.27
N ASP A 163 -30.74 15.93 19.40
CA ASP A 163 -31.38 16.46 20.62
C ASP A 163 -31.57 17.99 20.52
N PRO A 164 -32.82 18.50 20.50
CA PRO A 164 -33.10 19.94 20.45
C PRO A 164 -32.60 20.71 21.68
N MET A 165 -32.39 20.02 22.82
CA MET A 165 -31.90 20.61 24.07
C MET A 165 -30.36 20.58 24.16
N GLY A 166 -29.70 19.72 23.38
CA GLY A 166 -28.24 19.58 23.37
C GLY A 166 -27.65 19.11 24.71
N GLU A 167 -28.41 18.32 25.49
CA GLU A 167 -28.02 17.88 26.83
C GLU A 167 -27.66 16.38 26.87
N LYS A 168 -28.14 15.59 25.90
CA LYS A 168 -27.86 14.15 25.84
C LYS A 168 -26.40 13.86 25.52
N ILE A 169 -25.65 13.43 26.54
CA ILE A 169 -24.27 12.94 26.43
C ILE A 169 -24.29 11.53 25.81
N ILE A 170 -23.47 11.31 24.79
CA ILE A 170 -23.35 10.04 24.05
C ILE A 170 -21.95 9.40 24.17
N ASP A 171 -21.15 9.80 25.16
CA ASP A 171 -19.80 9.28 25.40
C ASP A 171 -19.75 7.77 25.56
N GLU A 172 -20.67 7.20 26.35
CA GLU A 172 -20.75 5.75 26.58
C GLU A 172 -21.19 5.01 25.31
N GLU A 173 -22.08 5.61 24.53
CA GLU A 173 -22.56 5.07 23.25
C GLU A 173 -21.43 5.05 22.21
N ILE A 174 -20.69 6.16 22.07
CA ILE A 174 -19.54 6.28 21.17
C ILE A 174 -18.36 5.39 21.62
N GLY A 175 -18.11 5.33 22.94
CA GLY A 175 -17.01 4.55 23.53
C GLY A 175 -17.21 3.04 23.44
N THR A 176 -18.45 2.57 23.51
CA THR A 176 -18.79 1.14 23.34
C THR A 176 -19.05 0.76 21.88
N PHE A 177 -19.19 1.74 20.98
CA PHE A 177 -19.43 1.51 19.57
C PHE A 177 -18.21 0.89 18.88
N ARG A 178 -18.35 -0.36 18.47
CA ARG A 178 -17.33 -1.04 17.65
C ARG A 178 -17.46 -0.57 16.21
N ASN A 179 -16.40 0.01 15.64
CA ASN A 179 -16.38 0.36 14.22
C ASN A 179 -15.96 -0.85 13.33
N PRO A 180 -16.90 -1.61 12.71
CA PRO A 180 -16.55 -2.74 11.86
C PRO A 180 -15.78 -2.32 10.60
N ALA A 181 -16.01 -1.10 10.10
CA ALA A 181 -15.34 -0.59 8.92
C ALA A 181 -13.85 -0.25 9.18
N ALA A 182 -13.50 0.19 10.38
CA ALA A 182 -12.11 0.42 10.79
C ALA A 182 -11.26 -0.85 10.68
N ARG A 183 -11.80 -2.01 11.06
CA ARG A 183 -11.12 -3.31 10.89
C ARG A 183 -10.87 -3.65 9.42
N ASN A 184 -11.83 -3.35 8.55
CA ASN A 184 -11.68 -3.58 7.11
C ASN A 184 -10.60 -2.67 6.52
N LEU A 185 -10.50 -1.42 7.00
CA LEU A 185 -9.46 -0.48 6.61
C LEU A 185 -8.06 -0.98 6.98
N ILE A 186 -7.89 -1.42 8.24
CA ILE A 186 -6.64 -2.02 8.72
C ILE A 186 -6.27 -3.28 7.92
N THR A 187 -7.26 -4.10 7.57
CA THR A 187 -7.04 -5.29 6.76
C THR A 187 -6.55 -4.92 5.36
N LEU A 188 -7.19 -3.95 4.69
CA LEU A 188 -6.78 -3.45 3.37
C LEU A 188 -5.34 -2.95 3.37
N THR A 189 -4.97 -2.15 4.37
CA THR A 189 -3.69 -1.46 4.41
C THR A 189 -2.57 -2.38 4.89
N GLY A 190 -2.86 -3.29 5.82
CA GLY A 190 -1.96 -4.38 6.22
C GLY A 190 -1.66 -5.34 5.08
N LEU A 191 -2.66 -5.72 4.28
CA LEU A 191 -2.44 -6.51 3.07
C LEU A 191 -1.60 -5.75 2.04
N HIS A 192 -1.84 -4.46 1.85
CA HIS A 192 -1.01 -3.64 0.97
C HIS A 192 0.45 -3.61 1.45
N ALA A 193 0.67 -3.40 2.75
CA ALA A 193 2.00 -3.42 3.36
C ALA A 193 2.73 -4.75 3.11
N LEU A 194 2.02 -5.88 3.16
CA LEU A 194 2.60 -7.19 2.82
C LEU A 194 3.11 -7.24 1.37
N HIS A 195 2.35 -6.70 0.41
CA HIS A 195 2.78 -6.66 -1.00
C HIS A 195 3.98 -5.72 -1.20
N VAL A 196 4.00 -4.57 -0.52
CA VAL A 196 5.15 -3.65 -0.51
C VAL A 196 6.39 -4.35 0.04
N LEU A 197 6.28 -5.09 1.15
CA LEU A 197 7.39 -5.87 1.71
C LEU A 197 7.92 -6.90 0.70
N GLY A 198 7.03 -7.64 0.04
CA GLY A 198 7.40 -8.56 -1.05
C GLY A 198 8.15 -7.86 -2.19
N GLY A 199 7.69 -6.68 -2.58
CA GLY A 199 8.37 -5.84 -3.57
C GLY A 199 9.76 -5.37 -3.12
N ILE A 200 9.91 -4.95 -1.85
CA ILE A 200 11.17 -4.47 -1.30
C ILE A 200 12.18 -5.61 -1.27
N LEU A 201 11.77 -6.80 -0.83
CA LEU A 201 12.62 -7.99 -0.84
C LEU A 201 13.07 -8.33 -2.27
N TRP A 202 12.19 -8.19 -3.26
CA TRP A 202 12.54 -8.39 -4.66
C TRP A 202 13.52 -7.32 -5.18
N LEU A 203 13.32 -6.05 -4.82
CA LEU A 203 14.25 -4.98 -5.18
C LEU A 203 15.64 -5.18 -4.56
N VAL A 204 15.70 -5.57 -3.28
CA VAL A 204 16.97 -5.94 -2.63
C VAL A 204 17.64 -7.08 -3.38
N TYR A 205 16.90 -8.12 -3.76
CA TYR A 205 17.42 -9.22 -4.57
C TYR A 205 18.01 -8.73 -5.91
N LEU A 206 17.31 -7.84 -6.62
CA LEU A 206 17.81 -7.26 -7.87
C LEU A 206 19.06 -6.39 -7.65
N VAL A 207 19.11 -5.58 -6.59
CA VAL A 207 20.29 -4.78 -6.23
C VAL A 207 21.48 -5.69 -5.98
N VAL A 208 21.32 -6.74 -5.16
CA VAL A 208 22.40 -7.70 -4.85
C VAL A 208 22.91 -8.38 -6.13
N LEU A 209 22.01 -8.85 -7.00
CA LEU A 209 22.40 -9.44 -8.28
C LEU A 209 23.08 -8.45 -9.23
N GLY A 210 22.65 -7.19 -9.22
CA GLY A 210 23.24 -6.10 -10.00
C GLY A 210 24.66 -5.79 -9.55
N LEU A 211 24.89 -5.73 -8.23
CA LEU A 211 26.20 -5.51 -7.63
C LEU A 211 27.15 -6.71 -7.85
N MET A 212 26.62 -7.94 -7.84
CA MET A 212 27.37 -9.14 -8.22
C MET A 212 27.64 -9.25 -9.73
N GLY A 213 27.17 -8.30 -10.54
CA GLY A 213 27.37 -8.29 -12.00
C GLY A 213 26.60 -9.39 -12.74
N ARG A 214 25.66 -10.07 -12.09
CA ARG A 214 24.87 -11.19 -12.61
C ARG A 214 23.66 -10.76 -13.44
N LEU A 215 23.30 -9.47 -13.40
CA LEU A 215 22.28 -8.88 -14.28
C LEU A 215 22.89 -8.56 -15.65
N THR A 216 22.61 -9.43 -16.61
CA THR A 216 22.97 -9.27 -18.03
C THR A 216 21.72 -9.00 -18.87
N PRO A 217 21.84 -8.50 -20.12
CA PRO A 217 20.70 -8.34 -21.01
C PRO A 217 19.88 -9.63 -21.20
N ALA A 218 20.53 -10.80 -21.18
CA ALA A 218 19.89 -12.11 -21.23
C ALA A 218 18.98 -12.37 -20.01
N LYS A 219 19.31 -11.81 -18.84
CA LYS A 219 18.51 -11.91 -17.60
C LYS A 219 17.64 -10.67 -17.35
N SER A 220 17.45 -9.81 -18.37
CA SER A 220 16.61 -8.60 -18.28
C SER A 220 15.14 -8.89 -17.93
N LEU A 221 14.69 -10.12 -18.14
CA LEU A 221 13.35 -10.56 -17.74
C LEU A 221 13.12 -10.41 -16.24
N ASN A 222 14.09 -10.73 -15.39
CA ASN A 222 13.94 -10.64 -13.93
C ASN A 222 13.75 -9.18 -13.47
N VAL A 223 14.49 -8.25 -14.08
CA VAL A 223 14.35 -6.80 -13.84
C VAL A 223 13.00 -6.31 -14.35
N THR A 224 12.59 -6.77 -15.54
CA THR A 224 11.29 -6.38 -16.14
C THR A 224 10.12 -6.88 -15.29
N GLN A 225 10.14 -8.13 -14.84
CA GLN A 225 9.10 -8.70 -13.98
C GLN A 225 9.03 -8.01 -12.62
N GLY A 226 10.19 -7.75 -12.01
CA GLY A 226 10.27 -6.98 -10.77
C GLY A 226 9.70 -5.57 -10.94
N ALA A 227 10.06 -4.88 -12.02
CA ALA A 227 9.51 -3.56 -12.32
C ALA A 227 7.99 -3.61 -12.55
N THR A 228 7.48 -4.57 -13.32
CA THR A 228 6.03 -4.73 -13.53
C THR A 228 5.28 -4.96 -12.22
N TYR A 229 5.79 -5.82 -11.34
CA TYR A 229 5.19 -6.04 -10.03
C TYR A 229 5.23 -4.77 -9.16
N TRP A 230 6.36 -4.08 -9.12
CA TRP A 230 6.51 -2.84 -8.36
C TRP A 230 5.55 -1.76 -8.87
N HIS A 231 5.47 -1.52 -10.18
CA HIS A 231 4.51 -0.59 -10.78
C HIS A 231 3.06 -0.93 -10.42
N PHE A 232 2.72 -2.22 -10.38
CA PHE A 232 1.39 -2.64 -9.94
C PHE A 232 1.13 -2.27 -8.48
N VAL A 233 2.08 -2.52 -7.57
CA VAL A 233 1.97 -2.12 -6.17
C VAL A 233 1.85 -0.60 -6.03
N ASP A 234 2.58 0.17 -6.84
CA ASP A 234 2.50 1.63 -6.87
C ASP A 234 1.10 2.11 -7.27
N ILE A 235 0.52 1.54 -8.34
CA ILE A 235 -0.84 1.87 -8.81
C ILE A 235 -1.86 1.47 -7.75
N LEU A 236 -1.69 0.32 -7.11
CA LEU A 236 -2.54 -0.13 -6.02
C LEU A 236 -2.51 0.86 -4.84
N TRP A 237 -1.34 1.42 -4.51
CA TRP A 237 -1.24 2.46 -3.49
C TRP A 237 -2.00 3.74 -3.88
N VAL A 238 -1.84 4.23 -5.10
CA VAL A 238 -2.55 5.43 -5.57
C VAL A 238 -4.07 5.21 -5.52
N TYR A 239 -4.54 4.03 -5.91
CA TYR A 239 -5.94 3.63 -5.75
C TYR A 239 -6.40 3.69 -4.29
N LEU A 240 -5.63 3.08 -3.37
CA LEU A 240 -5.97 3.10 -1.95
C LEU A 240 -5.95 4.50 -1.36
N LEU A 241 -5.03 5.36 -1.77
CA LEU A 241 -4.97 6.74 -1.31
C LEU A 241 -6.21 7.53 -1.76
N LEU A 242 -6.60 7.41 -3.04
CA LEU A 242 -7.83 8.03 -3.53
C LEU A 242 -9.05 7.48 -2.80
N PHE A 243 -9.10 6.17 -2.59
CA PHE A 243 -10.16 5.54 -1.80
C PHE A 243 -10.24 6.11 -0.38
N LEU A 244 -9.10 6.28 0.30
CA LEU A 244 -9.04 6.90 1.63
C LEU A 244 -9.51 8.35 1.60
N TYR A 245 -9.03 9.15 0.63
CA TYR A 245 -9.37 10.56 0.46
C TYR A 245 -10.86 10.82 0.18
N PHE A 246 -11.53 9.94 -0.57
CA PHE A 246 -12.96 10.11 -0.84
C PHE A 246 -13.86 9.64 0.31
N ILE A 247 -13.31 8.83 1.23
CA ILE A 247 -14.07 8.19 2.31
C ILE A 247 -13.90 8.92 3.64
N HIS A 248 -12.77 9.60 3.87
CA HIS A 248 -12.49 10.41 5.07
C HIS A 248 -12.29 11.88 4.69
#